data_AF-A0A4Q6E420-F1
#
_entry.id   AF-A0A4Q6E420-F1
#
_cell.length_a   1.000
_cell.length_b   1.000
_cell.length_c   1.000
_cell.angle_alpha   90.00
_cell.angle_beta   90.00
_cell.angle_gamma   90.00
#
_symmetry.space_group_name_H-M   'P 1'
#
loop_
_entity.id
_entity.type
_entity.pdbx_description
1 polymer ?
#
loop_
_entity_poly.entity_id
_entity_poly.type
_entity_poly.pdbx_seq_one_letter_code
_entity_poly.pdbx_strand_id
1 'polypeptide(L)'
;MNSNRFKHIIFSILLLFAVVITSCRKDDDVTAAMVENNTDTIASTPGSFLAASGKLKINIDDTTYTFDAGKDSIAFVKVDTAGNQYFGVTAINKDHSISFGISGLGIAANKSSTKVAGSQFLFSIINKPRVEYTLSRSAHELELGKLQLKKYNNDAEKVFAKGTFTTFLAKDTVPGSVLYKVTGSFDLKLK
;
A
#
# COMPACT_ATOMS: atom_id res chain seq x y z
N MET A 1 5.29 -36.73 63.48
CA MET A 1 5.18 -37.22 62.08
C MET A 1 3.83 -36.78 61.53
N ASN A 2 3.80 -35.86 60.56
CA ASN A 2 2.69 -35.75 59.61
C ASN A 2 3.31 -35.44 58.24
N SER A 3 3.96 -36.47 57.70
CA SER A 3 4.82 -36.50 56.52
C SER A 3 4.09 -36.30 55.19
N ASN A 4 2.80 -35.98 55.22
CA ASN A 4 1.97 -35.83 54.02
C ASN A 4 1.85 -34.38 53.52
N ARG A 5 2.09 -33.36 54.38
CA ARG A 5 2.04 -31.95 53.94
C ARG A 5 3.34 -31.47 53.27
N PHE A 6 4.47 -32.09 53.61
CA PHE A 6 5.78 -31.77 53.01
C PHE A 6 5.90 -32.30 51.58
N LYS A 7 5.23 -33.41 51.27
CA LYS A 7 5.22 -34.02 49.93
C LYS A 7 4.48 -33.17 48.90
N HIS A 8 3.39 -32.51 49.27
CA HIS A 8 2.60 -31.69 48.33
C HIS A 8 3.29 -30.37 47.93
N ILE A 9 4.10 -29.80 48.82
CA ILE A 9 4.88 -28.58 48.52
C ILE A 9 6.06 -28.92 47.61
N ILE A 10 6.74 -30.04 47.84
CA ILE A 10 7.83 -30.51 46.95
C ILE A 10 7.30 -30.89 45.56
N PHE A 11 6.12 -31.52 45.47
CA PHE A 11 5.51 -31.88 44.19
C PHE A 11 5.11 -30.66 43.35
N SER A 12 4.73 -29.55 44.00
CA SER A 12 4.34 -28.31 43.31
C SER A 12 5.55 -27.51 42.79
N ILE A 13 6.71 -27.60 43.45
CA ILE A 13 7.95 -26.96 43.00
C ILE A 13 8.59 -27.73 41.82
N LEU A 14 8.43 -29.05 41.78
CA LEU A 14 8.99 -29.88 40.70
C LEU A 14 8.22 -29.75 39.37
N LEU A 15 6.95 -29.31 39.40
CA LEU A 15 6.13 -29.07 38.21
C LEU A 15 6.45 -27.73 37.51
N LEU A 16 7.19 -26.83 38.16
CA LEU A 16 7.56 -25.52 37.63
C LEU A 16 8.83 -25.54 36.74
N PHE A 17 9.51 -26.69 36.64
CA PHE A 17 10.73 -26.86 35.84
C PHE A 17 10.53 -27.64 34.52
N ALA A 18 9.28 -27.89 34.10
CA ALA A 18 8.96 -28.61 32.87
C ALA A 18 8.59 -27.72 31.66
N VAL A 19 8.90 -26.42 31.69
CA VAL A 19 8.92 -25.60 30.46
C VAL A 19 10.31 -25.74 29.84
N VAL A 20 10.43 -26.79 29.03
CA VAL A 20 11.65 -27.11 28.28
C VAL A 20 11.88 -26.05 27.21
N ILE A 21 13.10 -25.55 27.24
CA ILE A 21 13.79 -24.80 26.20
C ILE A 21 13.83 -25.67 24.94
N THR A 22 13.16 -25.28 23.85
CA THR A 22 13.52 -25.70 22.49
C THR A 22 12.63 -24.98 21.46
N SER A 23 13.00 -23.74 21.14
CA SER A 23 12.83 -23.30 19.76
C SER A 23 14.06 -23.79 19.00
N CYS A 24 14.01 -25.05 18.58
CA CYS A 24 14.88 -25.58 17.54
C CYS A 24 14.76 -24.67 16.31
N ARG A 25 15.79 -23.86 16.05
CA ARG A 25 16.20 -23.55 14.68
C ARG A 25 16.64 -24.87 14.06
N LYS A 26 15.83 -25.39 13.15
CA LYS A 26 16.22 -26.46 12.24
C LYS A 26 16.08 -25.90 10.83
N ASP A 27 17.22 -25.60 10.25
CA ASP A 27 17.38 -25.36 8.82
C ASP A 27 17.09 -26.65 8.03
N ASP A 28 16.72 -26.41 6.77
CA ASP A 28 16.67 -27.29 5.60
C ASP A 28 15.47 -28.23 5.42
N ASP A 29 14.59 -27.86 4.47
CA ASP A 29 14.70 -28.34 3.09
C ASP A 29 13.73 -27.56 2.18
N VAL A 30 14.22 -26.54 1.49
CA VAL A 30 13.54 -26.06 0.26
C VAL A 30 14.45 -26.45 -0.87
N THR A 31 14.09 -27.58 -1.48
CA THR A 31 14.62 -28.08 -2.73
C THR A 31 14.70 -26.90 -3.69
N ALA A 32 15.93 -26.45 -3.97
CA ALA A 32 16.19 -25.44 -4.98
C ALA A 32 15.85 -26.06 -6.34
N ALA A 33 14.57 -25.94 -6.71
CA ALA A 33 14.19 -26.02 -8.10
C ALA A 33 14.88 -24.84 -8.79
N MET A 34 15.98 -25.13 -9.48
CA MET A 34 16.52 -24.28 -10.53
C MET A 34 15.41 -24.03 -11.54
N VAL A 35 14.70 -22.92 -11.38
CA VAL A 35 13.99 -22.28 -12.47
C VAL A 35 14.94 -21.23 -13.00
N GLU A 36 15.70 -21.65 -14.00
CA GLU A 36 16.38 -20.76 -14.93
C GLU A 36 15.29 -19.91 -15.62
N ASN A 37 15.03 -18.73 -15.07
CA ASN A 37 14.34 -17.66 -15.77
C ASN A 37 15.33 -16.51 -15.96
N ASN A 38 16.05 -16.57 -17.08
CA ASN A 38 16.60 -15.39 -17.71
C ASN A 38 15.44 -14.45 -18.09
N THR A 39 15.12 -13.52 -17.21
CA THR A 39 14.42 -12.28 -17.57
C THR A 39 14.99 -11.19 -16.69
N ASP A 40 15.64 -10.21 -17.32
CA ASP A 40 16.19 -8.99 -16.76
C ASP A 40 15.44 -8.54 -15.50
N THR A 41 16.03 -8.83 -14.33
CA THR A 41 15.60 -8.28 -13.06
C THR A 41 15.97 -6.80 -13.06
N ILE A 42 15.10 -5.97 -13.63
CA ILE A 42 15.05 -4.55 -13.30
C ILE A 42 14.77 -4.50 -11.80
N ALA A 43 15.83 -4.33 -11.00
CA ALA A 43 15.72 -4.19 -9.56
C ALA A 43 14.72 -3.08 -9.24
N SER A 44 13.58 -3.45 -8.63
CA SER A 44 12.58 -2.49 -8.21
C SER A 44 13.02 -1.85 -6.89
N THR A 45 14.04 -0.99 -6.93
CA THR A 45 14.50 -0.29 -5.73
C THR A 45 13.34 0.53 -5.17
N PRO A 46 13.00 0.40 -3.87
CA PRO A 46 12.06 1.30 -3.20
C PRO A 46 12.49 2.75 -3.40
N GLY A 47 11.54 3.66 -3.52
CA GLY A 47 11.82 5.06 -3.80
C GLY A 47 10.57 5.86 -4.13
N SER A 48 10.68 7.17 -3.94
CA SER A 48 9.68 8.14 -4.37
C SER A 48 10.25 8.94 -5.53
N PHE A 49 9.55 8.93 -6.66
CA PHE A 49 9.97 9.57 -7.91
C PHE A 49 9.02 10.73 -8.19
N LEU A 50 9.53 11.96 -8.12
CA LEU A 50 8.74 13.14 -8.41
C LEU A 50 8.49 13.24 -9.92
N ALA A 51 7.25 13.53 -10.31
CA ALA A 51 6.90 13.75 -11.70
C ALA A 51 7.49 15.08 -12.19
N ALA A 52 8.26 15.03 -13.28
CA ALA A 52 8.70 16.21 -14.01
C ALA A 52 7.59 16.87 -14.82
N SER A 53 6.68 16.03 -15.34
CA SER A 53 5.57 16.44 -16.20
C SER A 53 4.55 15.31 -16.25
N GLY A 54 3.35 15.64 -16.72
CA GLY A 54 2.25 14.69 -16.77
C GLY A 54 1.09 15.11 -15.89
N LYS A 55 0.05 14.28 -15.87
CA LYS A 55 -1.20 14.59 -15.15
C LYS A 55 -1.69 13.38 -14.38
N LEU A 56 -2.32 13.66 -13.24
CA LEU A 56 -3.16 12.73 -12.51
C LEU A 56 -4.59 13.28 -12.55
N LYS A 57 -5.53 12.47 -13.03
CA LYS A 57 -6.96 12.78 -13.05
C LYS A 57 -7.69 11.84 -12.09
N ILE A 58 -8.55 12.40 -11.27
CA ILE A 58 -9.42 11.68 -10.32
C ILE A 58 -10.85 12.12 -10.58
N ASN A 59 -11.73 11.16 -10.78
CA ASN A 59 -13.16 11.36 -10.91
C ASN A 59 -13.83 10.78 -9.68
N ILE A 60 -14.63 11.60 -9.00
CA ILE A 60 -15.52 11.21 -7.91
C ILE A 60 -16.86 11.88 -8.17
N ASP A 61 -17.94 11.09 -8.19
CA ASP A 61 -19.25 11.51 -8.69
C ASP A 61 -19.12 12.16 -10.08
N ASP A 62 -19.71 13.34 -10.26
CA ASP A 62 -19.69 14.11 -11.51
C ASP A 62 -18.51 15.09 -11.59
N THR A 63 -17.55 15.01 -10.67
CA THR A 63 -16.43 15.96 -10.57
C THR A 63 -15.10 15.32 -10.95
N THR A 64 -14.36 15.98 -11.85
CA THR A 64 -12.98 15.64 -12.20
C THR A 64 -11.99 16.61 -11.57
N TYR A 65 -11.10 16.09 -10.75
CA TYR A 65 -9.92 16.79 -10.23
C TYR A 65 -8.70 16.42 -11.06
N THR A 66 -7.91 17.42 -11.43
CA THR A 66 -6.67 17.24 -12.19
C THR A 66 -5.51 17.86 -11.45
N PHE A 67 -4.50 17.05 -11.14
CA PHE A 67 -3.18 17.52 -10.74
C PHE A 67 -2.28 17.57 -11.98
N ASP A 68 -1.55 18.65 -12.14
CA ASP A 68 -0.61 18.87 -13.24
C ASP A 68 0.81 18.98 -12.69
N ALA A 69 1.71 18.04 -13.04
CA ALA A 69 3.07 18.00 -12.50
C ALA A 69 3.93 19.23 -12.86
N GLY A 70 3.48 20.08 -13.79
CA GLY A 70 4.11 21.39 -14.04
C GLY A 70 3.78 22.45 -12.98
N LYS A 71 2.78 22.22 -12.13
CA LYS A 71 2.27 23.18 -11.13
C LYS A 71 2.17 22.58 -9.74
N ASP A 72 1.74 21.33 -9.67
CA ASP A 72 1.45 20.55 -8.47
C ASP A 72 2.57 19.54 -8.21
N SER A 73 2.65 19.07 -6.96
CA SER A 73 3.59 18.00 -6.61
C SER A 73 2.91 16.66 -6.80
N ILE A 74 3.40 15.87 -7.76
CA ILE A 74 2.95 14.49 -8.00
C ILE A 74 4.15 13.56 -7.85
N ALA A 75 4.00 12.45 -7.15
CA ALA A 75 5.02 11.43 -7.02
C ALA A 75 4.47 10.03 -7.34
N PHE A 76 5.28 9.24 -8.04
CA PHE A 76 5.09 7.79 -8.09
C PHE A 76 5.95 7.17 -6.99
N VAL A 77 5.36 6.31 -6.18
CA VAL A 77 6.00 5.77 -4.98
C VAL A 77 6.10 4.26 -5.10
N LYS A 78 7.26 3.71 -4.76
CA LYS A 78 7.48 2.29 -4.47
C LYS A 78 7.98 2.17 -3.03
N VAL A 79 7.35 1.34 -2.22
CA VAL A 79 7.80 1.07 -0.85
C VAL A 79 7.90 -0.42 -0.62
N ASP A 80 8.84 -0.81 0.22
CA ASP A 80 8.90 -2.14 0.83
C ASP A 80 8.70 -1.95 2.33
N THR A 81 7.75 -2.67 2.91
CA THR A 81 7.48 -2.62 4.35
C THR A 81 7.28 -4.04 4.86
N ALA A 82 8.22 -4.49 5.70
CA ALA A 82 8.22 -5.82 6.30
C ALA A 82 8.07 -6.95 5.27
N GLY A 83 8.75 -6.83 4.12
CA GLY A 83 8.71 -7.83 3.04
C GLY A 83 7.50 -7.73 2.13
N ASN A 84 6.59 -6.77 2.38
CA ASN A 84 5.48 -6.47 1.48
C ASN A 84 5.82 -5.24 0.64
N GLN A 85 5.83 -5.42 -0.67
CA GLN A 85 6.06 -4.35 -1.62
C GLN A 85 4.76 -3.68 -2.02
N TYR A 86 4.79 -2.37 -2.20
CA TYR A 86 3.66 -1.58 -2.67
C TYR A 86 4.14 -0.57 -3.71
N PHE A 87 3.24 -0.19 -4.58
CA PHE A 87 3.43 0.96 -5.45
C PHE A 87 2.17 1.81 -5.53
N GLY A 88 2.33 3.08 -5.89
CA GLY A 88 1.23 4.02 -5.90
C GLY A 88 1.56 5.38 -6.49
N VAL A 89 0.55 6.24 -6.51
CA VAL A 89 0.69 7.66 -6.89
C VAL A 89 0.16 8.50 -5.75
N THR A 90 0.88 9.57 -5.43
CA THR A 90 0.44 10.63 -4.53
C THR A 90 0.52 11.99 -5.22
N ALA A 91 -0.35 12.91 -4.85
CA ALA A 91 -0.36 14.26 -5.36
C ALA A 91 -0.85 15.26 -4.30
N ILE A 92 -0.33 16.49 -4.35
CA ILE A 92 -0.82 17.65 -3.60
C ILE A 92 -0.77 18.88 -4.50
N ASN A 93 -1.84 19.67 -4.50
CA ASN A 93 -1.92 20.87 -5.32
C ASN A 93 -1.03 21.97 -4.75
N LYS A 94 -0.65 22.95 -5.57
CA LYS A 94 0.21 24.07 -5.14
C LYS A 94 -0.28 24.81 -3.88
N ASP A 95 -1.60 24.95 -3.74
CA ASP A 95 -2.21 25.67 -2.60
C ASP A 95 -2.32 24.81 -1.34
N HIS A 96 -1.88 23.55 -1.39
CA HIS A 96 -1.96 22.56 -0.30
C HIS A 96 -3.38 22.37 0.26
N SER A 97 -4.39 22.63 -0.56
CA SER A 97 -5.80 22.53 -0.19
C SER A 97 -6.42 21.20 -0.61
N ILE A 98 -5.78 20.46 -1.51
CA ILE A 98 -6.26 19.18 -2.03
C ILE A 98 -5.07 18.23 -2.16
N SER A 99 -5.19 17.02 -1.60
CA SER A 99 -4.19 15.96 -1.78
C SER A 99 -4.84 14.60 -1.98
N PHE A 100 -4.20 13.76 -2.77
CA PHE A 100 -4.69 12.43 -3.12
C PHE A 100 -3.56 11.42 -3.05
N GLY A 101 -3.84 10.21 -2.57
CA GLY A 101 -2.93 9.09 -2.62
C GLY A 101 -3.68 7.80 -2.91
N ILE A 102 -3.08 6.92 -3.72
CA ILE A 102 -3.56 5.57 -3.95
C ILE A 102 -2.39 4.61 -4.10
N SER A 103 -2.51 3.42 -3.50
CA SER A 103 -1.51 2.36 -3.58
C SER A 103 -2.13 0.99 -3.79
N GLY A 104 -1.32 0.06 -4.28
CA GLY A 104 -1.67 -1.34 -4.40
C GLY A 104 -0.48 -2.23 -4.02
N LEU A 105 -0.79 -3.49 -3.69
CA LEU A 105 0.21 -4.48 -3.28
C LEU A 105 0.99 -5.00 -4.50
N GLY A 106 2.28 -5.26 -4.32
CA GLY A 106 3.17 -5.88 -5.30
C GLY A 106 4.22 -4.93 -5.87
N ILE A 107 4.87 -5.40 -6.95
CA ILE A 107 5.94 -4.68 -7.64
C ILE A 107 5.36 -3.87 -8.80
N ALA A 108 5.87 -2.65 -8.97
CA ALA A 108 5.58 -1.85 -10.15
C ALA A 108 6.22 -2.50 -11.39
N ALA A 109 5.39 -2.93 -12.34
CA ALA A 109 5.84 -3.56 -13.57
C ALA A 109 4.92 -3.20 -14.74
N ASN A 110 5.41 -3.37 -15.97
CA ASN A 110 4.60 -3.16 -17.16
C ASN A 110 3.37 -4.06 -17.17
N LYS A 111 2.21 -3.49 -17.50
CA LYS A 111 0.91 -4.20 -17.56
C LYS A 111 0.50 -4.87 -16.24
N SER A 112 1.06 -4.46 -15.09
CA SER A 112 0.68 -5.03 -13.81
C SER A 112 -0.70 -4.52 -13.35
N SER A 113 -1.42 -5.38 -12.63
CA SER A 113 -2.71 -5.06 -12.03
C SER A 113 -2.77 -5.64 -10.63
N THR A 114 -3.22 -4.84 -9.68
CA THR A 114 -3.33 -5.24 -8.28
C THR A 114 -4.61 -4.69 -7.66
N LYS A 115 -5.03 -5.26 -6.53
CA LYS A 115 -6.08 -4.68 -5.69
C LYS A 115 -5.54 -3.41 -5.04
N VAL A 116 -6.40 -2.42 -4.85
CA VAL A 116 -6.03 -1.22 -4.08
C VAL A 116 -5.82 -1.65 -2.62
N ALA A 117 -4.69 -1.24 -2.05
CA ALA A 117 -4.32 -1.53 -0.67
C ALA A 117 -4.53 -0.31 0.24
N GLY A 118 -4.56 0.89 -0.33
CA GLY A 118 -4.84 2.12 0.39
C GLY A 118 -5.23 3.24 -0.57
N SER A 119 -6.12 4.12 -0.16
CA SER A 119 -6.46 5.32 -0.91
C SER A 119 -7.04 6.38 0.02
N GLN A 120 -6.68 7.64 -0.24
CA GLN A 120 -7.16 8.78 0.52
C GLN A 120 -7.27 10.01 -0.40
N PHE A 121 -8.34 10.76 -0.27
CA PHE A 121 -8.56 12.03 -0.94
C PHE A 121 -8.96 13.08 0.09
N LEU A 122 -8.13 14.10 0.27
CA LEU A 122 -8.25 15.08 1.33
C LEU A 122 -8.51 16.47 0.75
N PHE A 123 -9.43 17.18 1.38
CA PHE A 123 -9.77 18.56 1.10
C PHE A 123 -9.59 19.39 2.36
N SER A 124 -8.68 20.36 2.32
CA SER A 124 -8.38 21.30 3.38
C SER A 124 -8.55 22.73 2.83
N ILE A 125 -9.81 23.18 2.76
CA ILE A 125 -10.16 24.50 2.25
C ILE A 125 -10.20 25.48 3.43
N ILE A 126 -9.57 26.65 3.27
CA ILE A 126 -9.55 27.71 4.30
C ILE A 126 -11.00 28.03 4.73
N ASN A 127 -11.23 28.12 6.04
CA ASN A 127 -12.53 28.40 6.65
C ASN A 127 -13.64 27.38 6.37
N LYS A 128 -13.31 26.14 5.98
CA LYS A 128 -14.25 25.02 5.89
C LYS A 128 -13.75 23.82 6.69
N PRO A 129 -14.66 22.97 7.21
CA PRO A 129 -14.27 21.68 7.77
C PRO A 129 -13.48 20.88 6.73
N ARG A 130 -12.44 20.18 7.21
CA ARG A 130 -11.68 19.23 6.38
C ARG A 130 -12.64 18.13 5.94
N VAL A 131 -12.61 17.81 4.65
CA VAL A 131 -13.35 16.66 4.09
C VAL A 131 -12.35 15.60 3.71
N GLU A 132 -12.63 14.36 4.10
CA GLU A 132 -11.80 13.21 3.78
C GLU A 132 -12.63 12.13 3.13
N TYR A 133 -12.11 11.58 2.04
CA TYR A 133 -12.58 10.33 1.45
C TYR A 133 -11.47 9.29 1.63
N THR A 134 -11.77 8.19 2.28
CA THR A 134 -10.77 7.16 2.56
C THR A 134 -11.28 5.78 2.23
N LEU A 135 -10.37 4.86 1.95
CA LEU A 135 -10.70 3.45 1.79
C LEU A 135 -11.27 2.93 3.11
N SER A 136 -12.53 2.49 3.10
CA SER A 136 -13.18 2.00 4.32
C SER A 136 -12.49 0.75 4.85
N ARG A 137 -12.25 0.68 6.17
CA ARG A 137 -11.76 -0.53 6.84
C ARG A 137 -12.75 -1.69 6.77
N SER A 138 -14.02 -1.38 6.51
CA SER A 138 -15.11 -2.36 6.36
C SER A 138 -15.40 -2.71 4.90
N ALA A 139 -14.63 -2.17 3.94
CA ALA A 139 -14.81 -2.51 2.54
C ALA A 139 -14.53 -4.01 2.32
N HIS A 140 -15.47 -4.70 1.70
CA HIS A 140 -15.25 -6.09 1.28
C HIS A 140 -14.13 -6.15 0.23
N GLU A 141 -13.46 -7.30 0.09
CA GLU A 141 -12.33 -7.43 -0.85
C GLU A 141 -12.66 -7.04 -2.31
N LEU A 142 -13.92 -7.21 -2.72
CA LEU A 142 -14.40 -6.84 -4.06
C LEU A 142 -14.58 -5.32 -4.21
N GLU A 143 -14.73 -4.59 -3.09
CA GLU A 143 -14.97 -3.14 -3.01
C GLU A 143 -13.67 -2.34 -2.91
N LEU A 144 -12.52 -2.99 -2.75
CA LEU A 144 -11.22 -2.31 -2.75
C LEU A 144 -10.92 -1.66 -4.11
N GLY A 145 -11.37 -2.30 -5.18
CA GLY A 145 -11.11 -1.89 -6.56
C GLY A 145 -9.73 -2.33 -7.05
N LYS A 146 -9.24 -1.68 -8.11
CA LYS A 146 -8.02 -2.07 -8.83
C LYS A 146 -7.13 -0.88 -9.17
N LEU A 147 -5.83 -1.07 -9.04
CA LEU A 147 -4.79 -0.20 -9.58
C LEU A 147 -4.06 -0.95 -10.70
N GLN A 148 -3.99 -0.34 -11.88
CA GLN A 148 -3.41 -0.94 -13.08
C GLN A 148 -2.29 -0.04 -13.62
N LEU A 149 -1.09 -0.59 -13.76
CA LEU A 149 0.00 0.02 -14.50
C LEU A 149 -0.08 -0.46 -15.94
N LYS A 150 -0.35 0.45 -16.87
CA LYS A 150 -0.30 0.16 -18.30
C LYS A 150 1.14 0.12 -18.79
N LYS A 151 1.96 1.05 -18.31
CA LYS A 151 3.38 1.13 -18.64
C LYS A 151 4.14 1.67 -17.43
N TYR A 152 5.25 1.02 -17.12
CA TYR A 152 6.21 1.41 -16.11
C TYR A 152 7.60 1.17 -16.68
N ASN A 153 8.41 2.22 -16.75
CA ASN A 153 9.82 2.10 -17.11
C ASN A 153 10.68 2.67 -15.99
N ASN A 154 11.70 1.92 -15.59
CA ASN A 154 12.69 2.31 -14.60
C ASN A 154 14.10 2.25 -15.19
N ASP A 155 14.24 2.71 -16.43
CA ASP A 155 15.54 2.89 -17.07
C ASP A 155 16.25 4.11 -16.48
N ALA A 156 17.58 4.02 -16.40
CA ALA A 156 18.46 5.01 -15.75
C ALA A 156 18.32 6.45 -16.28
N GLU A 157 17.78 6.65 -17.48
CA GLU A 157 17.66 7.97 -18.10
C GLU A 157 16.25 8.57 -18.07
N LYS A 158 15.19 7.74 -17.99
CA LYS A 158 13.79 8.19 -18.07
C LYS A 158 12.86 7.24 -17.32
N VAL A 159 12.52 7.59 -16.09
CA VAL A 159 11.49 6.86 -15.34
C VAL A 159 10.11 7.33 -15.80
N PHE A 160 9.19 6.41 -16.07
CA PHE A 160 7.86 6.70 -16.60
C PHE A 160 6.81 5.82 -15.94
N ALA A 161 5.67 6.39 -15.56
CA ALA A 161 4.55 5.64 -14.98
C ALA A 161 3.22 6.09 -15.60
N LYS A 162 2.51 5.14 -16.19
CA LYS A 162 1.17 5.33 -16.76
C LYS A 162 0.23 4.25 -16.30
N GLY A 163 -0.94 4.64 -15.84
CA GLY A 163 -1.90 3.71 -15.27
C GLY A 163 -3.29 4.28 -15.09
N THR A 164 -4.16 3.44 -14.57
CA THR A 164 -5.55 3.74 -14.24
C THR A 164 -5.92 3.08 -12.93
N PHE A 165 -6.92 3.62 -12.26
CA PHE A 165 -7.45 3.00 -11.06
C PHE A 165 -8.96 3.14 -10.96
N THR A 166 -9.54 2.26 -10.16
CA THR A 166 -10.92 2.33 -9.67
C THR A 166 -10.89 1.88 -8.22
N THR A 167 -11.56 2.60 -7.34
CA THR A 167 -11.71 2.27 -5.92
C THR A 167 -13.03 2.84 -5.40
N PHE A 168 -13.34 2.57 -4.14
CA PHE A 168 -14.55 3.02 -3.49
C PHE A 168 -14.16 3.64 -2.14
N LEU A 169 -14.47 4.92 -1.96
CA LEU A 169 -14.06 5.68 -0.77
C LEU A 169 -15.28 6.06 0.07
N ALA A 170 -15.17 5.92 1.38
CA ALA A 170 -16.14 6.44 2.33
C ALA A 170 -15.78 7.87 2.71
N LYS A 171 -16.79 8.74 2.78
CA LYS A 171 -16.63 10.11 3.29
C LYS A 171 -16.57 10.11 4.82
N ASP A 172 -15.60 10.81 5.40
CA ASP A 172 -15.40 11.05 6.84
C ASP A 172 -15.29 9.80 7.74
N THR A 173 -15.08 8.62 7.14
CA THR A 173 -14.80 7.33 7.83
C THR A 173 -15.81 6.91 8.90
N VAL A 174 -17.10 7.19 8.69
CA VAL A 174 -18.16 6.78 9.63
C VAL A 174 -18.66 5.37 9.26
N PRO A 175 -18.90 4.45 10.22
CA PRO A 175 -19.51 3.15 9.93
C PRO A 175 -20.84 3.31 9.17
N GLY A 176 -21.03 2.51 8.11
CA GLY A 176 -22.24 2.58 7.27
C GLY A 176 -22.28 3.76 6.27
N SER A 177 -21.19 4.50 6.11
CA SER A 177 -21.09 5.57 5.11
C SER A 177 -21.31 5.03 3.69
N VAL A 178 -21.98 5.84 2.87
CA VAL A 178 -22.08 5.60 1.43
C VAL A 178 -20.68 5.55 0.82
N LEU A 179 -20.44 4.53 0.00
CA LEU A 179 -19.20 4.38 -0.76
C LEU A 179 -19.31 5.12 -2.10
N TYR A 180 -18.36 6.02 -2.33
CA TYR A 180 -18.25 6.78 -3.56
C TYR A 180 -17.29 6.08 -4.50
N LYS A 181 -17.75 5.75 -5.71
CA LYS A 181 -16.88 5.19 -6.74
C LYS A 181 -15.90 6.28 -7.19
N VAL A 182 -14.62 6.01 -7.05
CA VAL A 182 -13.54 6.88 -7.51
C VAL A 182 -12.80 6.19 -8.63
N THR A 183 -12.65 6.87 -9.76
CA THR A 183 -11.85 6.38 -10.89
C THR A 183 -10.77 7.38 -11.23
N GLY A 184 -9.71 6.94 -11.89
CA GLY A 184 -8.70 7.88 -12.33
C GLY A 184 -7.65 7.30 -13.24
N SER A 185 -6.79 8.19 -13.69
CA SER A 185 -5.70 7.88 -14.61
C SER A 185 -4.51 8.77 -14.33
N PHE A 186 -3.32 8.22 -14.52
CA PHE A 186 -2.08 8.98 -14.47
C PHE A 186 -1.21 8.66 -15.67
N ASP A 187 -0.51 9.67 -16.15
CA ASP A 187 0.48 9.59 -17.22
C ASP A 187 1.61 10.54 -16.83
N LEU A 188 2.68 9.98 -16.25
CA LEU A 188 3.72 10.71 -15.54
C LEU A 188 5.09 10.40 -16.14
N LYS A 189 5.85 11.46 -16.42
CA LYS A 189 7.28 11.39 -16.68
C LYS A 189 8.00 11.79 -15.40
N LEU A 190 8.81 10.90 -14.85
CA LEU A 190 9.40 11.00 -13.53
C LEU A 190 10.86 11.49 -13.64
N LYS A 191 11.35 12.20 -12.61
CA LYS A 191 12.73 12.66 -12.46
C LYS A 191 13.56 11.66 -11.68
#